data_AF-A0A974HVT5-F1
#
_entry.id   AF-A0A974HVT5-F1
#
_cell.length_a   1.000
_cell.length_b   1.000
_cell.length_c   1.000
_cell.angle_alpha   90.00
_cell.angle_beta   90.00
_cell.angle_gamma   90.00
#
_symmetry.space_group_name_H-M   'P 1'
#
loop_
_entity.id
_entity.type
_entity.pdbx_description
1 polymer ?
#
loop_
_entity_poly.entity_id
_entity_poly.type
_entity_poly.pdbx_seq_one_letter_code
_entity_poly.pdbx_strand_id
1 'polypeptide(L)'
;MEIPFTLRVSVSSDQGGRKYMEDVIQIVVGPEPGEDELPWSEEEEGTPAKNCRSENRQTVAFFAVYDGHGGREAAHFARDHLWAHIRKQKGFLSRDPEEVCGAIRKGFVACHHAMWKKL
;
A
#
# COMPACT_ATOMS: atom_id res chain seq x y z
N MET A 1 12.09 -27.47 -1.17
CA MET A 1 10.84 -27.07 -1.82
C MET A 1 10.20 -26.03 -0.93
N GLU A 2 10.08 -24.79 -1.39
CA GLU A 2 9.28 -23.80 -0.67
C GLU A 2 7.80 -24.14 -0.83
N ILE A 3 7.07 -24.17 0.28
CA ILE A 3 5.62 -24.41 0.28
C ILE A 3 4.96 -23.12 -0.20
N PRO A 4 4.11 -23.15 -1.23
CA PRO A 4 3.39 -21.96 -1.67
C PRO A 4 2.49 -21.44 -0.54
N PHE A 5 2.68 -20.18 -0.15
CA PHE A 5 1.83 -19.51 0.81
C PHE A 5 0.43 -19.29 0.20
N THR A 6 -0.61 -19.87 0.82
CA THR A 6 -1.99 -19.69 0.39
C THR A 6 -2.72 -18.78 1.36
N LEU A 7 -3.26 -17.67 0.86
CA LEU A 7 -4.08 -16.74 1.63
C LEU A 7 -5.52 -16.76 1.10
N ARG A 8 -6.50 -16.89 1.99
CA ARG A 8 -7.93 -16.75 1.67
C ARG A 8 -8.51 -15.65 2.54
N VAL A 9 -9.22 -14.70 1.92
CA VAL A 9 -9.79 -13.55 2.61
C VAL A 9 -11.23 -13.36 2.20
N SER A 10 -12.09 -13.10 3.19
CA SER A 10 -13.48 -12.73 3.03
C SER A 10 -13.73 -11.43 3.78
N VAL A 11 -14.64 -10.61 3.27
CA VAL A 11 -14.97 -9.31 3.87
C VAL A 11 -16.48 -9.13 3.87
N SER A 12 -16.99 -8.56 4.95
CA SER A 12 -18.38 -8.18 5.12
C SER A 12 -18.42 -6.81 5.79
N SER A 13 -19.40 -6.01 5.41
CA SER A 13 -19.65 -4.69 5.98
C SER A 13 -21.16 -4.48 6.02
N ASP A 14 -21.66 -3.92 7.11
CA ASP A 14 -23.08 -3.67 7.33
C ASP A 14 -23.28 -2.27 7.93
N GLN A 15 -24.28 -1.55 7.43
CA GLN A 15 -24.64 -0.22 7.92
C GLN A 15 -25.31 -0.29 9.30
N GLY A 16 -25.98 -1.40 9.61
CA GLY A 16 -26.79 -1.55 10.79
C GLY A 16 -27.81 -0.41 10.93
N GLY A 17 -27.96 0.12 12.14
CA GLY A 17 -28.91 1.20 12.45
C GLY A 17 -28.44 2.62 12.15
N ARG A 18 -27.28 2.81 11.50
CA ARG A 18 -26.76 4.16 11.19
C ARG A 18 -27.54 4.79 10.05
N LYS A 19 -27.55 6.14 10.02
CA LYS A 19 -28.18 6.88 8.93
C LYS A 19 -27.42 6.73 7.60
N TYR A 20 -26.10 6.65 7.68
CA TYR A 20 -25.21 6.50 6.53
C TYR A 20 -24.11 5.48 6.87
N MET A 21 -23.68 4.73 5.86
CA MET A 21 -22.49 3.89 5.91
C MET A 21 -21.28 4.72 5.48
N GLU A 22 -20.37 5.00 6.41
CA GLU A 22 -19.13 5.76 6.13
C GLU A 22 -17.89 4.86 6.05
N ASP A 23 -17.95 3.63 6.58
CA ASP A 23 -16.84 2.71 6.52
C ASP A 23 -16.63 2.17 5.11
N VAL A 24 -15.36 1.99 4.75
CA VAL A 24 -14.97 1.33 3.51
C VAL A 24 -13.84 0.35 3.77
N ILE A 25 -13.75 -0.67 2.92
CA ILE A 25 -12.76 -1.73 3.03
C ILE A 25 -11.97 -1.81 1.72
N GLN A 26 -10.67 -2.07 1.83
CA GLN A 26 -9.79 -2.30 0.69
C GLN A 26 -9.06 -3.63 0.83
N ILE A 27 -9.05 -4.39 -0.25
CA ILE A 27 -8.22 -5.58 -0.41
C ILE A 27 -7.43 -5.41 -1.69
N VAL A 28 -6.10 -5.40 -1.58
CA VAL A 28 -5.20 -5.40 -2.72
C VAL A 28 -4.30 -6.61 -2.63
N VAL A 29 -4.26 -7.41 -3.70
CA VAL A 29 -3.29 -8.48 -3.87
C VAL A 29 -2.60 -8.21 -5.19
N GLY A 30 -1.28 -8.15 -5.17
CA GLY A 30 -0.53 -7.86 -6.37
C GLY A 30 0.94 -8.25 -6.21
N PRO A 31 1.66 -8.33 -7.34
CA PRO A 31 3.07 -8.53 -7.28
C PRO A 31 3.78 -7.34 -6.63
N GLU A 32 4.96 -7.56 -6.08
CA GLU A 32 5.84 -6.47 -5.67
C GLU A 32 6.14 -5.55 -6.88
N PRO A 33 6.17 -4.22 -6.64
CA PRO A 33 6.65 -3.28 -7.65
C PRO A 33 8.10 -3.64 -7.99
N GLY A 34 8.41 -3.71 -9.29
CA GLY A 34 9.79 -3.90 -9.73
C GLY A 34 10.65 -2.71 -9.32
N GLU A 35 11.96 -2.91 -9.18
CA GLU A 35 12.91 -1.83 -8.88
C GLU A 35 12.78 -0.68 -9.90
N ASP A 36 12.45 -1.00 -11.16
CA ASP A 36 12.20 -0.06 -12.26
C ASP A 36 10.90 0.77 -12.12
N GLU A 37 9.97 0.38 -11.24
CA GLU A 37 8.73 1.12 -10.96
C GLU A 37 8.82 1.99 -9.71
N LEU A 38 9.96 1.96 -9.00
CA LEU A 38 10.18 2.73 -7.78
C LEU A 38 10.72 4.13 -8.13
N PRO A 39 10.07 5.23 -7.69
CA PRO A 39 10.51 6.61 -7.95
C PRO A 39 11.86 7.01 -7.33
N TRP A 40 12.52 6.09 -6.63
CA TRP A 40 13.77 6.31 -5.89
C TRP A 40 14.94 5.56 -6.51
N SER A 41 14.79 5.00 -7.72
CA SER A 41 15.94 4.64 -8.53
C SER A 41 16.71 5.92 -8.82
N GLU A 42 17.83 6.10 -8.13
CA GLU A 42 18.77 7.17 -8.44
C GLU A 42 19.14 7.04 -9.92
N GLU A 43 18.95 8.12 -10.70
CA GLU A 43 19.46 8.23 -12.07
C GLU A 43 20.99 8.25 -12.00
N GLU A 44 21.61 7.11 -11.73
CA GLU A 44 23.04 6.93 -11.93
C GLU A 44 23.28 6.51 -13.38
N GLU A 45 23.72 7.46 -14.20
CA GLU A 45 24.22 7.18 -15.54
C GLU A 45 25.41 6.20 -15.46
N GLY A 46 25.21 5.02 -16.05
CA GLY A 46 26.31 4.24 -16.62
C GLY A 46 26.76 3.01 -15.82
N THR A 47 26.11 1.87 -16.03
CA THR A 47 26.81 0.57 -16.15
C THR A 47 25.94 -0.45 -16.88
N PRO A 48 26.49 -1.27 -17.80
CA PRO A 48 25.68 -2.16 -18.62
C PRO A 48 25.32 -3.46 -17.88
N ALA A 49 24.05 -3.85 -18.03
CA ALA A 49 23.48 -5.19 -17.90
C ALA A 49 23.84 -6.01 -16.64
N LYS A 50 22.93 -5.98 -15.64
CA LYS A 50 22.70 -7.14 -14.77
C LYS A 50 21.43 -7.86 -15.21
N ASN A 51 21.62 -8.85 -16.08
CA ASN A 51 20.64 -9.89 -16.33
C ASN A 51 20.64 -10.84 -15.11
N CYS A 52 19.69 -10.70 -14.16
CA CYS A 52 19.44 -11.57 -12.99
C CYS A 52 18.36 -10.88 -12.11
N ARG A 53 17.13 -11.32 -11.84
CA ARG A 53 16.49 -12.65 -11.74
C ARG A 53 14.99 -12.48 -12.00
N SER A 54 14.44 -13.22 -12.96
CA SER A 54 12.99 -13.25 -13.25
C SER A 54 12.18 -14.13 -12.28
N GLU A 55 12.75 -14.65 -11.19
CA GLU A 55 12.21 -15.86 -10.54
C GLU A 55 11.90 -15.75 -9.04
N ASN A 56 11.60 -14.55 -8.53
CA ASN A 56 10.96 -14.42 -7.20
C ASN A 56 10.22 -13.09 -7.06
N ARG A 57 9.21 -12.88 -7.90
CA ARG A 57 8.30 -11.73 -7.72
C ARG A 57 7.45 -12.00 -6.48
N GLN A 58 7.93 -11.53 -5.34
CA GLN A 58 7.21 -11.60 -4.08
C GLN A 58 5.82 -10.99 -4.28
N THR A 59 4.81 -11.59 -3.65
CA THR A 59 3.43 -11.10 -3.72
C THR A 59 3.12 -10.37 -2.44
N VAL A 60 2.60 -9.14 -2.54
CA VAL A 60 2.15 -8.37 -1.38
C VAL A 60 0.64 -8.35 -1.36
N ALA A 61 0.10 -8.50 -0.16
CA ALA A 61 -1.30 -8.32 0.10
C ALA A 61 -1.50 -7.19 1.12
N PHE A 62 -2.37 -6.25 0.81
CA PHE A 62 -2.75 -5.11 1.65
C PHE A 62 -4.24 -5.18 1.95
N PHE A 63 -4.57 -5.16 3.24
CA PHE A 63 -5.93 -5.19 3.73
C PHE A 63 -6.12 -4.00 4.66
N ALA A 64 -7.17 -3.23 4.46
CA ALA A 64 -7.46 -2.07 5.29
C ALA A 64 -8.96 -1.86 5.46
N VAL A 65 -9.33 -1.47 6.67
CA VAL A 65 -10.68 -1.00 7.03
C VAL A 65 -10.53 0.47 7.41
N TYR A 66 -11.37 1.31 6.83
CA TYR A 66 -11.40 2.74 7.06
C TYR A 66 -12.75 3.09 7.68
N ASP A 67 -12.77 3.39 8.97
CA ASP A 67 -13.96 3.84 9.72
C ASP A 67 -14.13 5.35 9.51
N GLY A 68 -15.18 5.74 8.80
CA GLY A 68 -15.45 7.14 8.47
C GLY A 68 -16.21 7.85 9.59
N HIS A 69 -15.89 9.13 9.81
CA HIS A 69 -16.63 9.97 10.76
C HIS A 69 -16.70 11.41 10.28
N GLY A 70 -17.90 12.01 10.33
CA GLY A 70 -18.12 13.40 9.92
C GLY A 70 -18.16 13.57 8.41
N GLY A 71 -18.47 12.51 7.66
CA GLY A 71 -18.40 12.42 6.22
C GLY A 71 -17.64 11.16 5.77
N ARG A 72 -17.93 10.69 4.55
CA ARG A 72 -17.29 9.51 3.92
C ARG A 72 -15.99 9.87 3.18
N GLU A 73 -15.75 11.16 2.95
CA GLU A 73 -14.76 11.68 2.03
C GLU A 73 -13.34 11.30 2.43
N ALA A 74 -13.00 11.41 3.72
CA ALA A 74 -11.68 11.06 4.23
C ALA A 74 -11.41 9.54 4.12
N ALA A 75 -12.39 8.71 4.50
CA ALA A 75 -12.29 7.26 4.43
C ALA A 75 -12.14 6.78 2.96
N HIS A 76 -12.95 7.34 2.05
CA HIS A 76 -12.83 7.07 0.62
C HIS A 76 -11.49 7.54 0.04
N PHE A 77 -11.02 8.73 0.41
CA PHE A 77 -9.73 9.22 -0.06
C PHE A 77 -8.59 8.31 0.43
N ALA A 78 -8.60 7.92 1.71
CA ALA A 78 -7.60 7.01 2.26
C ALA A 78 -7.63 5.64 1.56
N ARG A 79 -8.81 5.06 1.32
CA ARG A 79 -8.97 3.83 0.53
C ARG A 79 -8.33 3.94 -0.85
N ASP A 80 -8.56 5.04 -1.56
CA ASP A 80 -8.11 5.18 -2.94
C ASP A 80 -6.60 5.45 -3.06
N HIS A 81 -5.97 6.03 -2.03
CA HIS A 81 -4.61 6.57 -2.13
C HIS A 81 -3.60 6.03 -1.12
N LEU A 82 -4.00 5.55 0.07
CA LEU A 82 -3.07 5.20 1.15
C LEU A 82 -2.08 4.12 0.71
N TRP A 83 -2.55 3.07 0.06
CA TRP A 83 -1.69 1.99 -0.42
C TRP A 83 -0.63 2.48 -1.41
N ALA A 84 -0.99 3.40 -2.32
CA ALA A 84 -0.03 3.99 -3.25
C ALA A 84 1.02 4.86 -2.52
N HIS A 85 0.63 5.57 -1.46
CA HIS A 85 1.57 6.36 -0.67
C HIS A 85 2.51 5.50 0.17
N ILE A 86 2.03 4.40 0.75
CA ILE A 86 2.85 3.45 1.53
C ILE A 86 3.88 2.76 0.62
N ARG A 87 3.43 2.14 -0.47
CA ARG A 87 4.32 1.34 -1.34
C ARG A 87 5.43 2.15 -2.00
N LYS A 88 5.22 3.47 -2.16
CA LYS A 88 6.20 4.40 -2.71
C LYS A 88 7.30 4.75 -1.73
N GLN A 89 7.21 4.44 -0.44
CA GLN A 89 8.21 4.86 0.53
C GLN A 89 9.45 3.94 0.49
N LYS A 90 10.65 4.55 0.49
CA LYS A 90 11.90 3.82 0.68
C LYS A 90 11.86 3.03 2.00
N GLY A 91 12.27 1.76 1.94
CA GLY A 91 12.27 0.84 3.07
C GLY A 91 10.99 0.00 3.22
N PHE A 92 9.95 0.21 2.41
CA PHE A 92 8.72 -0.57 2.53
C PHE A 92 8.91 -2.07 2.23
N LEU A 93 9.76 -2.40 1.26
CA LEU A 93 10.13 -3.79 0.92
C LEU A 93 11.42 -4.26 1.63
N SER A 94 11.87 -3.53 2.65
CA SER A 94 13.06 -3.91 3.40
C SER A 94 12.82 -5.17 4.22
N ARG A 95 13.90 -5.89 4.51
CA ARG A 95 13.90 -6.98 5.50
C ARG A 95 13.99 -6.47 6.93
N ASP A 96 14.36 -5.21 7.12
CA ASP A 96 14.40 -4.56 8.42
C ASP A 96 13.00 -4.05 8.83
N PRO A 97 12.40 -4.57 9.92
CA PRO A 97 11.11 -4.12 10.40
C PRO A 97 11.05 -2.61 10.72
N GLU A 98 12.16 -2.00 11.16
CA GLU A 98 12.17 -0.57 11.49
C GLU A 98 12.00 0.30 10.25
N GLU A 99 12.66 -0.08 9.16
CA GLU A 99 12.52 0.59 7.86
C GLU A 99 11.10 0.43 7.30
N VAL A 100 10.50 -0.76 7.41
CA VAL A 100 9.11 -1.01 6.98
C VAL A 100 8.14 -0.17 7.80
N CYS A 101 8.31 -0.11 9.12
CA CYS A 101 7.48 0.74 9.98
C CYS A 101 7.66 2.22 9.67
N GLY A 102 8.90 2.66 9.39
CA GLY A 102 9.22 4.00 8.95
C GLY A 102 8.52 4.36 7.64
N ALA A 103 8.53 3.45 6.67
CA ALA A 103 7.85 3.57 5.39
C ALA A 103 6.34 3.69 5.56
N ILE A 104 5.70 2.84 6.39
CA ILE A 104 4.27 2.93 6.66
C ILE A 104 3.93 4.30 7.27
N ARG A 105 4.65 4.76 8.29
CA ARG A 105 4.44 6.07 8.91
C ARG A 105 4.53 7.22 7.90
N LYS A 106 5.57 7.22 7.06
CA LYS A 106 5.74 8.22 5.99
C LYS A 106 4.58 8.17 5.00
N GLY A 107 4.11 6.98 4.64
CA GLY A 107 2.97 6.80 3.74
C GLY A 107 1.67 7.41 4.28
N PHE A 108 1.39 7.22 5.58
CA PHE A 108 0.23 7.86 6.23
C PHE A 108 0.34 9.39 6.25
N VAL A 109 1.50 9.94 6.61
CA VAL A 109 1.72 11.39 6.63
C VAL A 109 1.59 11.99 5.22
N ALA A 110 2.17 11.34 4.22
CA ALA A 110 2.07 11.78 2.83
C ALA A 110 0.61 11.73 2.33
N CYS A 111 -0.13 10.66 2.64
CA CYS A 111 -1.55 10.55 2.29
C CYS A 111 -2.39 11.64 2.97
N HIS A 112 -2.09 11.96 4.24
CA HIS A 112 -2.77 13.04 4.96
C HIS A 112 -2.52 14.40 4.32
N HIS A 113 -1.27 14.73 3.97
CA HIS A 113 -0.95 15.98 3.27
C HIS A 113 -1.57 16.04 1.88
N ALA A 114 -1.67 14.92 1.16
CA ALA A 114 -2.35 14.86 -0.14
C ALA A 114 -3.85 15.13 -0.02
N MET A 115 -4.49 14.64 1.05
CA MET A 115 -5.90 14.89 1.34
C MET A 115 -6.17 16.38 1.54
N TRP A 116 -5.31 17.08 2.28
CA TRP A 116 -5.41 18.53 2.52
C TRP A 116 -5.33 19.37 1.24
N LYS A 117 -4.69 18.87 0.18
CA LYS A 117 -4.56 19.59 -1.10
C LYS A 117 -5.76 19.38 -2.04
N LYS A 118 -6.63 18.42 -1.75
CA LYS A 118 -7.79 18.07 -2.58
C LYS A 118 -9.11 18.61 -2.01
N LEU A 119 -9.13 18.98 -0.73
CA LEU A 119 -10.23 19.62 -0.02
C LEU A 119 -9.98 21.13 0.05
#